data_AF-A0A966KZ56-F1
#
_entry.id   AF-A0A966KZ56-F1
#
_cell.length_a   1.000
_cell.length_b   1.000
_cell.length_c   1.000
_cell.angle_alpha   90.00
_cell.angle_beta   90.00
_cell.angle_gamma   90.00
#
_symmetry.space_group_name_H-M   'P 1'
#
loop_
_entity.id
_entity.type
_entity.pdbx_description
1 polymer ?
#
loop_
_entity_poly.entity_id
_entity_poly.type
_entity_poly.pdbx_seq_one_letter_code
_entity_poly.pdbx_strand_id
1 'polypeptide(L)'
;PPLACSTPAVYRAWDELGGPHGDHGNDLEPAALMVEPALAKWRDELAAISGQRPRLAGSGSTWFVEGSHPGDGRVVVRTTPQGWDRRVA
;
A
#
# COMPACT_ATOMS: atom_id res chain seq x y z
N PRO A 1 -8.59 -2.90 -1.68
CA PRO A 1 -9.84 -2.95 -0.89
C PRO A 1 -10.85 -1.95 -1.47
N PRO A 2 -12.17 -2.10 -1.23
CA PRO A 2 -13.18 -1.15 -1.69
C PRO A 2 -13.21 0.11 -0.79
N LEU A 3 -12.05 0.76 -0.63
CA LEU A 3 -11.85 1.97 0.16
C LEU A 3 -11.22 3.05 -0.72
N ALA A 4 -11.62 4.30 -0.52
CA ALA A 4 -11.05 5.45 -1.19
C ALA A 4 -10.21 6.27 -0.20
N CYS A 5 -8.91 6.39 -0.44
CA CYS A 5 -8.03 7.25 0.34
C CYS A 5 -7.75 8.53 -0.44
N SER A 6 -8.13 9.66 0.14
CA SER A 6 -7.86 10.98 -0.46
C SER A 6 -6.37 11.30 -0.34
N THR A 7 -5.63 11.24 -1.45
CA THR A 7 -4.20 11.56 -1.47
C THR A 7 -3.90 12.92 -0.80
N PRO A 8 -4.61 14.03 -1.10
CA PRO A 8 -4.35 15.30 -0.42
C PRO A 8 -4.61 15.27 1.09
N ALA A 9 -5.60 14.51 1.55
CA ALA A 9 -5.87 14.39 2.99
C ALA A 9 -4.76 13.62 3.71
N VAL A 10 -4.23 12.56 3.10
CA VAL A 10 -3.13 11.77 3.65
C VAL A 10 -1.84 12.61 3.76
N TYR A 11 -1.51 13.41 2.74
CA TYR A 11 -0.36 14.30 2.81
C TYR A 11 -0.53 15.39 3.89
N ARG A 12 -1.73 15.99 4.03
CA ARG A 12 -2.00 16.93 5.12
C ARG A 12 -1.84 16.30 6.50
N ALA A 13 -2.39 15.10 6.70
CA ALA A 13 -2.25 14.38 7.96
C ALA A 13 -0.78 14.01 8.25
N TRP A 14 0.01 13.73 7.22
CA TRP A 14 1.45 13.49 7.37
C TRP A 14 2.19 14.76 7.84
N ASP A 15 1.87 15.92 7.27
CA ASP A 15 2.41 17.22 7.73
C ASP A 15 2.01 17.50 9.18
N GLU A 16 0.75 17.26 9.55
CA GLU A 16 0.22 17.44 10.92
C GLU A 16 0.90 16.51 11.94
N LEU A 17 1.34 15.32 11.51
CA LEU A 17 2.12 14.38 12.32
C LEU A 17 3.59 14.77 12.45
N GLY A 18 4.03 15.87 11.84
CA GLY A 18 5.43 16.32 11.86
C GLY A 18 6.33 15.58 10.88
N GLY A 19 5.75 14.99 9.85
CA GLY A 19 6.49 14.29 8.80
C GLY A 19 7.15 12.98 9.25
N PRO A 20 6.39 12.02 9.81
CA PRO A 20 6.97 10.79 10.34
C PRO A 20 7.62 9.93 9.25
N HIS A 21 8.68 9.22 9.63
CA HIS A 21 9.19 8.09 8.84
C HIS A 21 8.43 6.82 9.22
N GLY A 22 8.04 6.05 8.21
CA GLY A 22 7.27 4.82 8.38
C GLY A 22 8.20 3.62 8.53
N ASP A 23 7.98 2.80 9.56
CA ASP A 23 8.82 1.63 9.87
C ASP A 23 8.70 0.47 8.86
N HIS A 24 7.84 0.62 7.85
CA HIS A 24 7.49 -0.45 6.90
C HIS A 24 7.67 -0.04 5.43
N GLY A 25 8.52 0.95 5.18
CA GLY A 25 8.91 1.38 3.82
C GLY A 25 7.94 2.32 3.14
N ASN A 26 7.00 2.90 3.90
CA ASN A 26 6.11 3.96 3.43
C ASN A 26 5.81 4.95 4.58
N ASP A 27 6.40 6.13 4.49
CA ASP A 27 6.25 7.23 5.45
C ASP A 27 4.81 7.74 5.57
N LEU A 28 3.96 7.46 4.56
CA LEU A 28 2.55 7.83 4.58
C LEU A 28 1.67 6.83 5.35
N GLU A 29 2.15 5.65 5.74
CA GLU A 29 1.32 4.63 6.41
C GLU A 29 0.62 5.16 7.69
N PRO A 30 1.31 5.86 8.62
CA PRO A 30 0.66 6.40 9.81
C PRO A 30 -0.46 7.40 9.48
N ALA A 31 -0.20 8.30 8.51
CA ALA A 31 -1.16 9.31 8.07
C ALA A 31 -2.36 8.68 7.33
N ALA A 32 -2.12 7.66 6.50
CA ALA A 32 -3.17 6.94 5.80
C ALA A 32 -4.08 6.17 6.78
N LEU A 33 -3.52 5.55 7.82
CA LEU A 33 -4.30 4.89 8.88
C LEU A 33 -5.07 5.88 9.76
N MET A 34 -4.58 7.11 9.93
CA MET A 34 -5.31 8.18 10.60
C MET A 34 -6.50 8.66 9.76
N VAL A 35 -6.29 8.87 8.46
CA VAL A 35 -7.33 9.36 7.54
C VAL A 35 -8.39 8.31 7.22
N GLU A 36 -7.99 7.05 7.06
CA GLU A 36 -8.89 5.92 6.79
C GLU A 36 -8.54 4.71 7.70
N PRO A 37 -9.07 4.68 8.95
CA PRO A 37 -8.80 3.61 9.90
C PRO A 37 -9.23 2.22 9.42
N ALA A 38 -10.22 2.11 8.52
CA ALA A 38 -10.66 0.81 8.01
C ALA A 38 -9.58 0.11 7.17
N LEU A 39 -8.52 0.81 6.74
CA LEU A 39 -7.35 0.19 6.10
C LEU A 39 -6.69 -0.87 6.99
N ALA A 40 -6.71 -0.70 8.31
CA ALA A 40 -6.07 -1.63 9.24
C ALA A 40 -6.65 -3.04 9.12
N LYS A 41 -7.98 -3.16 8.97
CA LYS A 41 -8.66 -4.44 8.76
C LYS A 41 -8.08 -5.20 7.57
N TRP A 42 -7.93 -4.53 6.43
CA TRP A 42 -7.43 -5.16 5.21
C TRP A 42 -5.95 -5.52 5.28
N ARG A 43 -5.15 -4.71 5.99
CA ARG A 43 -3.76 -5.06 6.31
C ARG A 43 -3.71 -6.35 7.12
N ASP A 44 -4.51 -6.45 8.17
CA ASP A 44 -4.45 -7.57 9.10
C ASP A 44 -5.00 -8.86 8.48
N GLU A 45 -6.05 -8.78 7.67
CA GLU A 45 -6.57 -9.91 6.88
C GLU A 45 -5.52 -10.44 5.88
N LEU A 46 -4.87 -9.55 5.13
CA LEU A 46 -3.81 -9.96 4.20
C LEU A 46 -2.59 -10.52 4.95
N ALA A 47 -2.27 -9.98 6.13
CA ALA A 47 -1.20 -10.51 6.97
C ALA A 47 -1.48 -11.93 7.45
N ALA A 48 -2.70 -12.19 7.94
CA ALA A 48 -3.12 -13.51 8.39
C ALA A 48 -3.06 -14.57 7.28
N ILE A 49 -3.43 -14.18 6.05
CA ILE A 49 -3.43 -15.09 4.88
C ILE A 49 -2.02 -15.34 4.34
N SER A 50 -1.19 -14.30 4.29
CA SER A 50 0.13 -14.38 3.67
C SER A 50 1.24 -14.82 4.63
N GLY A 51 1.02 -14.67 5.94
CA GLY A 51 2.06 -14.82 6.96
C GLY A 51 3.12 -13.70 6.91
N GLN A 52 2.89 -12.63 6.17
CA GLN A 52 3.82 -11.51 5.97
C GLN A 52 3.21 -10.19 6.42
N ARG A 53 4.03 -9.18 6.75
CA ARG A 53 3.56 -7.81 6.98
C ARG A 53 3.27 -7.12 5.64
N PRO A 54 2.02 -6.75 5.33
CA PRO A 54 1.73 -6.04 4.10
C PRO A 54 2.28 -4.62 4.11
N ARG A 55 2.62 -4.10 2.93
CA ARG A 55 3.07 -2.73 2.70
C ARG A 55 1.98 -1.92 2.02
N LEU A 56 1.82 -0.66 2.45
CA LEU A 56 0.89 0.27 1.82
C LEU A 56 1.51 0.84 0.54
N ALA A 57 0.79 0.84 -0.57
CA ALA A 57 1.22 1.51 -1.79
C ALA A 57 0.76 2.98 -1.79
N GLY A 58 1.72 3.92 -1.78
CA GLY A 58 1.45 5.35 -1.79
C GLY A 58 0.57 5.78 -0.61
N SER A 59 -0.40 6.67 -0.86
CA SER A 59 -1.38 7.10 0.14
C SER A 59 -2.50 6.09 0.41
N GLY A 60 -2.38 4.84 -0.08
CA GLY A 60 -3.44 3.85 -0.06
C GLY A 60 -4.44 3.99 -1.22
N SER A 61 -5.46 3.14 -1.29
CA SER A 61 -5.88 2.16 -0.27
C SER A 61 -5.26 0.75 -0.44
N THR A 62 -4.34 0.59 -1.40
CA THR A 62 -3.80 -0.72 -1.76
C THR A 62 -2.76 -1.22 -0.75
N TRP A 63 -2.98 -2.42 -0.22
CA TRP A 63 -1.99 -3.22 0.50
C TRP A 63 -1.43 -4.31 -0.41
N PHE A 64 -0.13 -4.61 -0.28
CA PHE A 64 0.50 -5.69 -1.03
C PHE A 64 1.53 -6.45 -0.19
N VAL A 65 1.79 -7.69 -0.60
CA VAL A 65 2.88 -8.56 -0.12
C VAL A 65 3.60 -9.14 -1.35
N GLU A 66 4.85 -9.54 -1.18
CA GLU A 66 5.58 -10.25 -2.25
C GLU A 66 5.23 -11.74 -2.23
N GLY A 67 5.10 -12.32 -3.42
CA GLY A 67 4.75 -13.72 -3.61
C GLY A 67 3.39 -13.92 -4.26
N SER A 68 2.98 -15.19 -4.38
CA SER A 68 1.72 -15.58 -5.01
C SER A 68 0.78 -16.18 -3.97
N HIS A 69 -0.22 -15.40 -3.56
CA HIS A 69 -1.21 -15.78 -2.54
C HIS A 69 -2.64 -15.81 -3.16
N PRO A 70 -2.96 -16.81 -4.00
CA PRO A 70 -4.23 -16.86 -4.73
C PRO A 70 -5.43 -17.11 -3.81
N GLY A 71 -6.60 -16.70 -4.29
CA GLY A 71 -7.93 -17.01 -3.73
C GLY A 71 -8.82 -15.77 -3.70
N ASP A 72 -10.02 -15.92 -3.15
CA ASP A 72 -11.07 -14.92 -3.27
C ASP A 72 -10.66 -13.54 -2.72
N GLY A 73 -11.11 -12.49 -3.42
CA GLY A 73 -10.85 -11.10 -3.07
C GLY A 73 -9.39 -10.63 -3.27
N ARG A 74 -8.51 -11.47 -3.83
CA ARG A 74 -7.08 -11.18 -4.02
C ARG A 74 -6.71 -11.20 -5.49
N VAL A 75 -5.77 -10.34 -5.86
CA VAL A 75 -5.25 -10.25 -7.23
C VAL A 75 -3.75 -10.55 -7.18
N VAL A 76 -3.34 -11.59 -7.90
CA VAL A 76 -1.91 -11.89 -8.11
C VAL A 76 -1.47 -11.16 -9.37
N VAL A 77 -0.60 -10.17 -9.21
CA VAL A 77 0.00 -9.40 -10.30
C VAL A 77 1.48 -9.77 -10.45
N ARG A 78 2.05 -9.55 -11.64
CA ARG A 78 3.48 -9.73 -11.91
C ARG A 78 4.01 -8.48 -12.58
N THR A 79 5.16 -8.00 -12.14
CA THR A 79 5.89 -6.95 -12.86
C THR A 79 6.46 -7.54 -14.15
N THR A 80 6.42 -6.79 -15.24
CA THR A 80 7.23 -7.13 -16.41
C THR A 80 8.71 -6.88 -16.08
N PRO A 81 9.64 -7.64 -16.67
CA PRO A 81 11.05 -7.24 -16.66
C PRO A 81 11.15 -5.79 -17.16
N GLN A 82 12.00 -4.98 -16.54
CA GLN A 82 12.27 -3.63 -17.04
C GLN A 82 12.89 -3.72 -18.44
N GLY A 83 12.06 -3.60 -19.47
CA GLY A 83 12.45 -3.61 -20.87
C GLY A 83 12.09 -2.29 -21.51
N TRP A 84 12.86 -1.25 -21.23
CA TRP A 84 12.85 -0.06 -22.07
C TRP A 84 13.64 -0.37 -23.35
N ASP A 85 12.95 -0.61 -24.47
CA ASP A 85 13.62 -0.76 -25.76
C ASP A 85 14.04 0.64 -26.28
N ARG A 86 15.34 0.94 -26.27
CA ARG A 86 15.90 2.24 -26.71
C ARG A 86 15.93 2.42 -28.25
N ARG A 87 15.19 1.62 -29.03
CA ARG A 87 15.34 1.56 -30.49
C ARG A 87 14.43 2.50 -31.30
N VAL A 88 13.87 3.53 -30.70
CA VAL A 88 13.20 4.62 -31.44
C VAL A 88 13.63 5.97 -30.88
N ALA A 89 14.77 6.46 -31.37
CA ALA A 89 15.17 7.85 -31.34
C ALA A 89 15.83 8.20 -32.68
#